data_AF-K6USV1-F1
#
_entry.id   AF-K6USV1-F1
#
_cell.length_a   1.000
_cell.length_b   1.000
_cell.length_c   1.000
_cell.angle_alpha   90.00
_cell.angle_beta   90.00
_cell.angle_gamma   90.00
#
_symmetry.space_group_name_H-M   'P 1'
#
loop_
_entity.id
_entity.type
_entity.pdbx_description
1 polymer ?
#
loop_
_entity_poly.entity_id
_entity_poly.type
_entity_poly.pdbx_seq_one_letter_code
_entity_poly.pdbx_strand_id
1 'polypeptide(L)'
;MLKLEKDYPGINELCKTFAKNLSKIKDRTNYNDYCLDLTYWTHHKLNRNEEVQLLKYFRNFDSLYAKESFENGEKEKHCNSAESINTLYEKYAKSCCTYFKDYTPFNTCGKYFKCDTKYKPYNLQSKLNCTGVLKTESTLAKVEIPVPVDYRVNSVKEDLPKIEHSPKDIEINYNELIKDPFYMASLSVLSLIGIFLVFFVFYKVIDISFVPCEKFMLKFISYIFLKFIITK
;
A
#
# COMPACT_ATOMS: atom_id res chain seq x y z
N MET A 1 29.82 -20.30 2.38
CA MET A 1 28.92 -19.56 1.47
C MET A 1 27.66 -19.24 2.25
N LEU A 2 27.27 -17.95 2.35
CA LEU A 2 26.05 -17.53 3.07
C LEU A 2 24.85 -18.33 2.54
N LYS A 3 24.08 -18.96 3.44
CA LYS A 3 22.90 -19.79 3.11
C LYS A 3 21.98 -19.11 2.09
N LEU A 4 21.82 -17.80 2.23
CA LEU A 4 21.01 -16.95 1.36
C LEU A 4 21.47 -16.90 -0.11
N GLU A 5 22.78 -16.92 -0.38
CA GLU A 5 23.31 -16.87 -1.76
C GLU A 5 23.10 -18.19 -2.50
N LYS A 6 23.03 -19.30 -1.75
CA LYS A 6 22.73 -20.62 -2.31
C LYS A 6 21.26 -20.71 -2.73
N ASP A 7 20.36 -20.19 -1.89
CA ASP A 7 18.92 -20.22 -2.13
C ASP A 7 18.50 -19.14 -3.15
N TYR A 8 19.23 -18.02 -3.21
CA TYR A 8 18.99 -16.88 -4.10
C TYR A 8 20.30 -16.38 -4.71
N PRO A 9 20.75 -16.98 -5.82
CA PRO A 9 21.96 -16.53 -6.52
C PRO A 9 21.86 -15.05 -6.92
N GLY A 10 22.89 -14.26 -6.60
CA GLY A 10 22.95 -12.83 -6.88
C GLY A 10 22.37 -11.93 -5.79
N ILE A 11 21.82 -12.47 -4.70
CA ILE A 11 21.22 -11.66 -3.63
C ILE A 11 22.25 -10.78 -2.92
N ASN A 12 23.48 -11.26 -2.70
CA ASN A 12 24.51 -10.42 -2.09
C ASN A 12 24.92 -9.26 -3.00
N GLU A 13 25.01 -9.49 -4.31
CA GLU A 13 25.32 -8.44 -5.27
C GLU A 13 24.19 -7.39 -5.35
N LEU A 14 22.94 -7.86 -5.37
CA LEU A 14 21.75 -7.01 -5.31
C LEU A 14 21.76 -6.13 -4.04
N CYS A 15 21.98 -6.73 -2.87
CA CYS A 15 22.03 -6.04 -1.59
C CYS A 15 23.15 -4.99 -1.54
N LYS A 16 24.36 -5.33 -2.03
CA LYS A 16 25.48 -4.38 -2.13
C LYS A 16 25.13 -3.20 -3.04
N THR A 17 24.52 -3.47 -4.19
CA THR A 17 24.12 -2.43 -5.14
C THR A 17 23.03 -1.53 -4.56
N PHE A 18 22.03 -2.13 -3.90
CA PHE A 18 20.95 -1.41 -3.25
C PHE A 18 21.48 -0.50 -2.13
N ALA A 19 22.33 -1.01 -1.23
CA ALA A 19 22.95 -0.22 -0.17
C ALA A 19 23.77 0.97 -0.71
N LYS A 20 24.50 0.76 -1.83
CA LYS A 20 25.26 1.82 -2.50
C LYS A 20 24.37 2.88 -3.14
N ASN A 21 23.19 2.50 -3.65
CA ASN A 21 22.22 3.45 -4.18
C ASN A 21 21.56 4.22 -3.03
N LEU A 22 21.20 3.55 -1.94
CA LEU A 22 20.62 4.16 -0.75
C LEU A 22 21.55 5.18 -0.06
N SER A 23 22.86 4.90 -0.01
CA SER A 23 23.80 5.84 0.62
C SER A 23 23.90 7.17 -0.11
N LYS A 24 23.57 7.23 -1.41
CA LYS A 24 23.53 8.46 -2.21
C LYS A 24 22.29 9.33 -1.97
N ILE A 25 21.33 8.86 -1.18
CA ILE A 25 20.07 9.58 -0.88
C ILE A 25 20.27 10.68 0.14
N LYS A 26 21.15 10.44 1.11
CA LYS A 26 21.23 11.20 2.36
C LYS A 26 21.42 12.71 2.16
N ASP A 27 21.93 13.11 0.99
CA ASP A 27 22.31 14.49 0.68
C ASP A 27 21.36 15.24 -0.29
N ARG A 28 20.15 14.72 -0.58
CA ARG A 28 19.24 15.36 -1.56
C ARG A 28 17.92 15.87 -0.97
N THR A 29 17.51 17.05 -1.45
CA THR A 29 16.40 17.86 -0.93
C THR A 29 15.00 17.44 -1.39
N ASN A 30 14.86 16.45 -2.29
CA ASN A 30 13.55 16.01 -2.79
C ASN A 30 13.32 14.51 -2.60
N TYR A 31 12.80 14.15 -1.42
CA TYR A 31 12.56 12.77 -0.96
C TYR A 31 11.63 11.98 -1.90
N ASN A 32 10.59 12.62 -2.46
CA ASN A 32 9.59 11.96 -3.30
C ASN A 32 10.15 11.50 -4.66
N ASP A 33 10.99 12.30 -5.30
CA ASP A 33 11.62 11.95 -6.58
C ASP A 33 12.54 10.73 -6.44
N TYR A 34 13.26 10.66 -5.32
CA TYR A 34 14.16 9.54 -5.07
C TYR A 34 13.41 8.23 -4.78
N CYS A 35 12.34 8.26 -3.99
CA CYS A 35 11.52 7.07 -3.77
C CYS A 35 10.99 6.49 -5.09
N LEU A 36 10.60 7.35 -6.02
CA LEU A 36 10.21 6.99 -7.38
C LEU A 36 11.38 6.40 -8.19
N ASP A 37 12.56 7.01 -8.16
CA ASP A 37 13.74 6.52 -8.88
C ASP A 37 14.25 5.18 -8.33
N LEU A 38 14.21 4.98 -7.01
CA LEU A 38 14.54 3.71 -6.37
C LEU A 38 13.55 2.63 -6.77
N THR A 39 12.25 2.96 -6.74
CA THR A 39 11.16 2.08 -7.17
C THR A 39 11.42 1.66 -8.62
N TYR A 40 11.64 2.62 -9.52
CA TYR A 40 11.97 2.38 -10.92
C TYR A 40 13.18 1.44 -11.07
N TRP A 41 14.29 1.72 -10.39
CA TRP A 41 15.50 0.91 -10.44
C TRP A 41 15.25 -0.52 -9.97
N THR A 42 14.54 -0.70 -8.85
CA THR A 42 14.21 -2.01 -8.29
C THR A 42 13.31 -2.81 -9.23
N HIS A 43 12.24 -2.20 -9.75
CA HIS A 43 11.33 -2.87 -10.67
C HIS A 43 12.04 -3.29 -11.97
N HIS A 44 12.91 -2.43 -12.51
CA HIS A 44 13.74 -2.76 -13.66
C HIS A 44 14.70 -3.92 -13.36
N LYS A 45 15.41 -3.88 -12.22
CA LYS A 45 16.36 -4.94 -11.84
C LYS A 45 15.69 -6.29 -11.59
N LEU A 46 14.42 -6.28 -11.18
CA LEU A 46 13.58 -7.46 -11.00
C LEU A 46 12.82 -7.87 -12.27
N ASN A 47 13.16 -7.31 -13.45
CA ASN A 47 12.51 -7.59 -14.74
C ASN A 47 10.99 -7.34 -14.75
N ARG A 48 10.50 -6.40 -13.94
CA ARG A 48 9.08 -6.03 -13.88
C ARG A 48 8.75 -4.94 -14.92
N ASN A 49 8.94 -5.26 -16.19
CA ASN A 49 8.89 -4.31 -17.30
C ASN A 49 7.52 -3.65 -17.48
N GLU A 50 6.43 -4.36 -17.19
CA GLU A 50 5.08 -3.81 -17.20
C GLU A 50 4.90 -2.71 -16.14
N GLU A 51 5.29 -2.99 -14.89
CA GLU A 51 5.22 -2.02 -13.79
C GLU A 51 6.09 -0.80 -14.07
N VAL A 52 7.25 -0.98 -14.70
CA VAL A 52 8.13 0.11 -15.16
C VAL A 52 7.46 1.00 -16.21
N GLN A 53 6.74 0.42 -17.18
CA GLN A 53 6.01 1.20 -18.19
C GLN A 53 4.89 2.03 -17.56
N LEU A 54 4.14 1.45 -16.63
CA LEU A 54 3.11 2.14 -15.87
C LEU A 54 3.69 3.30 -15.05
N LEU A 55 4.81 3.08 -14.35
CA LEU A 55 5.50 4.13 -13.61
C LEU A 55 5.93 5.30 -14.50
N LYS A 56 6.51 5.03 -15.68
CA LYS A 56 6.89 6.07 -16.64
C LYS A 56 5.68 6.89 -17.09
N TYR A 57 4.57 6.21 -17.38
CA TYR A 57 3.32 6.86 -17.77
C TYR A 57 2.82 7.79 -16.66
N PHE A 58 2.68 7.30 -15.42
CA PHE A 58 2.17 8.11 -14.31
C PHE A 58 3.10 9.24 -13.90
N ARG A 59 4.43 9.08 -14.06
CA ARG A 59 5.44 10.11 -13.76
C ARG A 59 5.27 11.34 -14.65
N ASN A 60 4.96 11.12 -15.93
CA ASN A 60 4.82 12.20 -16.91
C ASN A 60 3.38 12.71 -17.04
N PHE A 61 2.39 11.96 -16.53
CA PHE A 61 0.98 12.27 -16.75
C PHE A 61 0.62 13.69 -16.30
N ASP A 62 0.91 14.04 -15.04
CA ASP A 62 0.45 15.31 -14.45
C ASP A 62 1.07 16.52 -15.16
N SER A 63 2.36 16.45 -15.53
CA SER A 63 3.04 17.51 -16.26
C SER A 63 2.53 17.66 -17.69
N LEU A 64 2.28 16.54 -18.39
CA LEU A 64 1.69 16.56 -19.73
C LEU A 64 0.25 17.08 -19.71
N TYR A 65 -0.53 16.68 -18.71
CA TYR A 65 -1.92 17.08 -18.60
C TYR A 65 -2.08 18.58 -18.27
N ALA A 66 -1.13 19.15 -17.52
CA ALA A 66 -1.11 20.57 -17.19
C ALA A 66 -0.57 21.46 -18.33
N LYS A 67 0.16 20.90 -19.31
CA LYS A 67 0.78 21.68 -20.39
C LYS A 67 -0.27 22.32 -21.30
N GLU A 68 -0.13 23.62 -21.56
CA GLU A 68 -1.06 24.39 -22.41
C GLU A 68 -0.71 24.29 -23.90
N SER A 69 0.57 24.16 -24.23
CA SER A 69 1.07 24.12 -25.59
C SER A 69 2.10 23.01 -25.77
N PHE A 70 2.10 22.37 -26.93
CA PHE A 70 3.05 21.33 -27.31
C PHE A 70 3.82 21.78 -28.54
N GLU A 71 5.10 21.44 -28.59
CA GLU A 71 5.87 21.62 -29.82
C GLU A 71 5.39 20.64 -30.89
N ASN A 72 5.62 21.00 -32.16
CA ASN A 72 5.15 20.20 -33.29
C ASN A 72 5.80 18.80 -33.26
N GLY A 73 5.00 17.73 -33.26
CA GLY A 73 5.46 16.33 -33.16
C GLY A 73 5.71 15.80 -31.74
N GLU A 74 5.82 16.65 -30.71
CA GLU A 74 5.89 16.21 -29.30
C GLU A 74 4.56 15.56 -28.88
N LYS A 75 3.47 16.19 -29.29
CA LYS A 75 2.09 15.74 -29.11
C LYS A 75 1.85 14.30 -29.59
N GLU A 76 2.34 13.96 -30.78
CA GLU A 76 2.18 12.64 -31.39
C GLU A 76 2.92 11.53 -30.61
N LYS A 77 4.13 11.82 -30.11
CA LYS A 77 4.88 10.89 -29.25
C LYS A 77 4.09 10.53 -27.99
N HIS A 78 3.43 11.51 -27.39
CA HIS A 78 2.61 11.29 -26.20
C HIS A 78 1.31 10.54 -26.51
N CYS A 79 0.69 10.78 -27.67
CA CYS A 79 -0.44 9.99 -28.16
C CYS A 79 -0.08 8.52 -28.31
N ASN A 80 1.04 8.21 -28.98
CA ASN A 80 1.52 6.83 -29.16
C ASN A 80 1.87 6.16 -27.81
N SER A 81 2.43 6.93 -26.88
CA SER A 81 2.69 6.44 -25.51
C SER A 81 1.40 6.13 -24.74
N ALA A 82 0.35 6.92 -24.90
CA ALA A 82 -0.94 6.68 -24.26
C ALA A 82 -1.69 5.51 -24.88
N GLU A 83 -1.54 5.30 -26.20
CA GLU A 83 -2.10 4.14 -26.89
C GLU A 83 -1.43 2.84 -26.45
N SER A 84 -0.10 2.80 -26.46
CA SER A 84 0.68 1.60 -26.09
C SER A 84 0.43 1.13 -24.64
N ILE A 85 0.11 2.05 -23.71
CA ILE A 85 -0.16 1.70 -22.32
C ILE A 85 -1.62 1.28 -22.06
N ASN A 86 -2.55 1.49 -23.00
CA ASN A 86 -3.99 1.31 -22.72
C ASN A 86 -4.35 -0.12 -22.29
N THR A 87 -3.85 -1.12 -23.02
CA THR A 87 -4.07 -2.55 -22.70
C THR A 87 -3.50 -2.90 -21.33
N LEU A 88 -2.33 -2.35 -20.99
CA LEU A 88 -1.69 -2.58 -19.71
C LEU A 88 -2.44 -1.89 -18.58
N TYR A 89 -2.91 -0.66 -18.80
CA TYR A 89 -3.72 0.06 -17.84
C TYR A 89 -5.00 -0.71 -17.51
N GLU A 90 -5.71 -1.23 -18.51
CA GLU A 90 -6.94 -2.01 -18.31
C GLU A 90 -6.69 -3.29 -17.50
N LYS A 91 -5.62 -4.02 -17.82
CA LYS A 91 -5.20 -5.22 -17.08
C LYS A 91 -5.01 -4.91 -15.59
N TYR A 92 -4.24 -3.88 -15.27
CA TYR A 92 -3.93 -3.53 -13.89
C TYR A 92 -5.08 -2.81 -13.18
N ALA A 93 -5.91 -2.05 -13.89
CA ALA A 93 -7.11 -1.47 -13.30
C ALA A 93 -8.06 -2.55 -12.78
N LYS A 94 -8.18 -3.68 -13.49
CA LYS A 94 -9.00 -4.82 -13.05
C LYS A 94 -8.42 -5.56 -11.85
N SER A 95 -7.10 -5.74 -11.79
CA SER A 95 -6.45 -6.50 -10.71
C SER A 95 -6.09 -5.68 -9.47
N CYS A 96 -5.87 -4.37 -9.64
CA CYS A 96 -5.35 -3.50 -8.59
C CYS A 96 -6.41 -2.63 -7.93
N CYS A 97 -7.50 -2.33 -8.63
CA CYS A 97 -8.46 -1.31 -8.20
C CYS A 97 -9.79 -1.92 -7.78
N THR A 98 -10.23 -1.57 -6.57
CA THR A 98 -11.58 -1.83 -6.10
C THR A 98 -12.30 -0.50 -5.99
N TYR A 99 -13.40 -0.36 -6.73
CA TYR A 99 -14.17 0.88 -6.78
C TYR A 99 -15.37 0.79 -5.86
N PHE A 100 -15.63 1.87 -5.14
CA PHE A 100 -16.76 2.02 -4.23
C PHE A 100 -17.59 3.22 -4.69
N LYS A 101 -18.90 3.15 -4.42
CA LYS A 101 -19.80 4.24 -4.72
C LYS A 101 -19.49 5.37 -3.73
N ASP A 102 -19.19 6.56 -4.23
CA ASP A 102 -18.94 7.77 -3.43
C ASP A 102 -17.62 7.78 -2.62
N TYR A 103 -16.70 6.83 -2.85
CA TYR A 103 -15.36 6.82 -2.21
C TYR A 103 -14.22 6.69 -3.22
N THR A 104 -13.03 7.09 -2.77
CA THR A 104 -11.79 6.86 -3.51
C THR A 104 -11.57 5.37 -3.74
N PRO A 105 -11.16 4.95 -4.96
CA PRO A 105 -10.89 3.54 -5.22
C PRO A 105 -9.77 3.00 -4.32
N PHE A 106 -9.97 1.82 -3.75
CA PHE A 106 -8.91 1.10 -3.05
C PHE A 106 -7.91 0.55 -4.06
N ASN A 107 -6.62 0.71 -3.76
CA ASN A 107 -5.53 0.39 -4.68
C ASN A 107 -4.51 -0.55 -4.03
N THR A 108 -4.55 -1.83 -4.40
CA THR A 108 -3.60 -2.83 -3.91
C THR A 108 -2.20 -2.69 -4.51
N CYS A 109 -2.07 -1.94 -5.61
CA CYS A 109 -0.83 -1.73 -6.37
C CYS A 109 -0.27 -0.31 -6.25
N GLY A 110 -0.58 0.40 -5.16
CA GLY A 110 -0.30 1.83 -4.99
C GLY A 110 1.15 2.29 -5.19
N LYS A 111 2.11 1.36 -5.23
CA LYS A 111 3.52 1.65 -5.52
C LYS A 111 3.80 2.01 -6.98
N TYR A 112 3.03 1.48 -7.92
CA TYR A 112 3.30 1.62 -9.36
C TYR A 112 2.04 1.84 -10.21
N PHE A 113 0.85 1.72 -9.62
CA PHE A 113 -0.42 1.94 -10.31
C PHE A 113 -1.25 3.01 -9.63
N LYS A 114 -2.01 3.80 -10.40
CA LYS A 114 -2.95 4.81 -9.89
C LYS A 114 -4.37 4.47 -10.36
N CYS A 115 -5.29 4.24 -9.42
CA CYS A 115 -6.68 3.86 -9.69
C CYS A 115 -7.64 5.02 -9.95
N ASP A 116 -7.22 6.25 -9.65
CA ASP A 116 -8.02 7.44 -9.92
C ASP A 116 -8.32 7.53 -11.43
N THR A 117 -9.60 7.72 -11.75
CA THR A 117 -10.10 7.73 -13.12
C THR A 117 -9.46 8.81 -13.97
N LYS A 118 -8.90 9.87 -13.36
CA LYS A 118 -8.19 10.94 -14.08
C LYS A 118 -6.99 10.41 -14.86
N TYR A 119 -6.30 9.38 -14.37
CA TYR A 119 -5.10 8.84 -15.01
C TYR A 119 -5.39 7.84 -16.14
N LYS A 120 -6.65 7.65 -16.54
CA LYS A 120 -6.98 6.80 -17.69
C LYS A 120 -6.28 7.33 -18.96
N PRO A 121 -5.65 6.46 -19.78
CA PRO A 121 -4.98 6.86 -21.02
C PRO A 121 -5.87 7.67 -21.97
N TYR A 122 -7.16 7.33 -22.03
CA TYR A 122 -8.16 8.10 -22.76
C TYR A 122 -8.20 9.59 -22.38
N ASN A 123 -8.10 9.93 -21.09
CA ASN A 123 -8.16 11.33 -20.65
C ASN A 123 -6.95 12.11 -21.15
N LEU A 124 -5.77 11.48 -21.18
CA LEU A 124 -4.58 12.10 -21.76
C LEU A 124 -4.73 12.26 -23.27
N GLN A 125 -5.21 11.24 -23.98
CA GLN A 125 -5.44 11.30 -25.42
C GLN A 125 -6.45 12.39 -25.82
N SER A 126 -7.53 12.51 -25.05
CA SER A 126 -8.56 13.53 -25.22
C SER A 126 -7.99 14.92 -24.97
N LYS A 127 -7.27 15.12 -23.85
CA LYS A 127 -6.58 16.39 -23.55
C LYS A 127 -5.60 16.78 -24.64
N LEU A 128 -4.90 15.80 -25.20
CA LEU A 128 -3.96 15.97 -26.28
C LEU A 128 -4.63 15.99 -27.66
N ASN A 129 -5.95 15.96 -27.86
CA ASN A 129 -6.57 15.98 -29.20
C ASN A 129 -5.84 15.07 -30.22
N CYS A 130 -5.56 13.82 -29.84
CA CYS A 130 -4.81 12.88 -30.67
C CYS A 130 -5.58 12.52 -31.95
N THR A 131 -4.92 12.54 -33.11
CA THR A 131 -5.54 12.08 -34.37
C THR A 131 -5.77 10.58 -34.33
N GLY A 132 -6.99 10.14 -34.68
CA GLY A 132 -7.36 8.74 -34.57
C GLY A 132 -7.68 8.30 -33.14
N VAL A 133 -8.18 9.22 -32.27
CA VAL A 133 -8.85 8.87 -31.00
C VAL A 133 -9.64 7.60 -31.25
N LEU A 134 -9.23 6.53 -30.57
CA LEU A 134 -9.66 5.14 -30.78
C LEU A 134 -11.07 5.10 -31.37
N LYS A 135 -11.14 4.79 -32.67
CA LYS A 135 -12.36 4.66 -33.50
C LYS A 135 -13.25 3.49 -33.08
N THR A 136 -13.26 3.16 -31.80
CA THR A 136 -14.01 2.05 -31.24
C THR A 136 -14.61 2.48 -29.91
N GLU A 137 -15.66 3.29 -30.01
CA GLU A 137 -16.77 3.26 -29.04
C GLU A 137 -17.30 1.82 -28.83
N SER A 138 -16.94 0.86 -29.70
CA SER A 138 -17.39 -0.54 -29.65
C SER A 138 -16.36 -1.58 -29.16
N THR A 139 -15.10 -1.21 -28.86
CA THR A 139 -14.11 -2.13 -28.24
C THR A 139 -13.34 -1.54 -27.08
N LEU A 140 -13.37 -0.22 -26.88
CA LEU A 140 -13.33 0.30 -25.53
C LEU A 140 -14.64 -0.12 -24.91
N ALA A 141 -14.63 -1.24 -24.18
CA ALA A 141 -15.50 -1.29 -23.03
C ALA A 141 -15.31 0.07 -22.36
N LYS A 142 -16.35 0.91 -22.34
CA LYS A 142 -16.68 1.67 -21.14
C LYS A 142 -16.24 0.72 -20.05
N VAL A 143 -15.07 0.97 -19.45
CA VAL A 143 -14.56 0.04 -18.43
C VAL A 143 -15.65 0.15 -17.41
N GLU A 144 -16.59 -0.80 -17.48
CA GLU A 144 -17.67 -0.93 -16.55
C GLU A 144 -16.86 -1.22 -15.32
N ILE A 145 -16.67 -0.15 -14.56
CA ILE A 145 -16.16 -0.21 -13.22
C ILE A 145 -16.92 -1.39 -12.66
N PRO A 146 -16.23 -2.48 -12.22
CA PRO A 146 -16.94 -3.59 -11.61
C PRO A 146 -17.92 -2.97 -10.64
N VAL A 147 -19.21 -3.27 -10.82
CA VAL A 147 -20.31 -2.57 -10.16
C VAL A 147 -19.87 -2.27 -8.74
N PRO A 148 -19.82 -0.97 -8.35
CA PRO A 148 -19.23 -0.61 -7.07
C PRO A 148 -19.77 -1.54 -6.00
N VAL A 149 -18.88 -2.15 -5.22
CA VAL A 149 -19.27 -3.11 -4.20
C VAL A 149 -19.98 -2.32 -3.11
N ASP A 150 -21.27 -2.10 -3.31
CA ASP A 150 -22.18 -1.48 -2.36
C ASP A 150 -22.41 -2.53 -1.27
N TYR A 151 -21.63 -2.46 -0.20
CA TYR A 151 -21.87 -3.22 1.01
C TYR A 151 -23.13 -2.66 1.67
N ARG A 152 -24.31 -2.79 1.04
CA ARG A 152 -25.55 -2.53 1.76
C ARG A 152 -25.70 -3.60 2.83
N VAL A 153 -25.17 -3.30 4.01
CA VAL A 153 -25.65 -3.82 5.27
C VAL A 153 -27.10 -3.35 5.36
N ASN A 154 -28.03 -4.25 5.06
CA ASN A 154 -29.45 -4.03 5.33
C ASN A 154 -29.66 -4.03 6.86
N SER A 155 -29.43 -2.88 7.50
CA SER A 155 -29.84 -2.50 8.88
C SER A 155 -29.06 -1.21 9.17
N VAL A 156 -29.63 -0.03 9.35
CA VAL A 156 -30.82 0.40 10.09
C VAL A 156 -31.33 1.68 9.44
N LYS A 157 -32.66 1.79 9.25
CA LYS A 157 -33.31 3.07 8.94
C LYS A 157 -33.41 3.86 10.25
N GLU A 158 -32.44 4.71 10.54
CA GLU A 158 -32.64 5.81 11.50
C GLU A 158 -32.05 7.09 10.90
N ASP A 159 -32.94 8.07 10.69
CA ASP A 159 -32.61 9.42 10.25
C ASP A 159 -31.80 10.13 11.35
N LEU A 160 -30.53 10.49 11.11
CA LEU A 160 -29.79 11.59 11.78
C LEU A 160 -28.31 11.69 11.29
N PRO A 161 -27.66 12.85 11.48
CA PRO A 161 -27.59 14.04 10.62
C PRO A 161 -26.42 14.01 9.60
N LYS A 162 -26.44 14.92 8.62
CA LYS A 162 -25.31 15.17 7.68
C LYS A 162 -24.05 15.53 8.47
N ILE A 163 -23.11 14.60 8.55
CA ILE A 163 -21.76 14.88 9.04
C ILE A 163 -20.86 15.05 7.82
N GLU A 164 -20.48 16.31 7.57
CA GLU A 164 -19.47 16.69 6.59
C GLU A 164 -18.09 16.38 7.17
N HIS A 165 -17.56 15.18 6.90
CA HIS A 165 -16.16 14.85 7.16
C HIS A 165 -15.50 14.34 5.88
N SER A 166 -14.75 15.25 5.26
CA SER A 166 -13.74 14.98 4.24
C SER A 166 -12.63 14.10 4.83
N PRO A 167 -12.18 13.03 4.15
CA PRO A 167 -10.99 12.31 4.57
C PRO A 167 -9.76 13.08 4.08
N LYS A 168 -9.29 14.02 4.92
CA LYS A 168 -7.85 14.26 5.06
C LYS A 168 -7.28 13.01 5.71
N ASP A 169 -6.11 12.57 5.24
CA ASP A 169 -5.17 11.59 5.80
C ASP A 169 -5.76 10.58 6.80
N ILE A 170 -5.68 9.28 6.51
CA ILE A 170 -6.10 8.21 7.44
C ILE A 170 -5.29 8.31 8.75
N GLU A 171 -5.73 9.18 9.65
CA GLU A 171 -5.44 9.17 11.06
C GLU A 171 -6.36 8.09 11.61
N ILE A 172 -5.82 6.89 11.76
CA ILE A 172 -6.56 5.76 12.32
C ILE A 172 -7.05 6.22 13.69
N ASN A 173 -8.36 6.47 13.80
CA ASN A 173 -8.96 6.81 15.07
C ASN A 173 -8.93 5.54 15.93
N TYR A 174 -7.88 5.39 16.74
CA TYR A 174 -7.68 4.25 17.63
C TYR A 174 -8.92 3.96 18.48
N ASN A 175 -9.72 4.99 18.78
CA ASN A 175 -10.94 4.85 19.57
C ASN A 175 -12.10 4.17 18.81
N GLU A 176 -12.09 4.12 17.48
CA GLU A 176 -13.05 3.32 16.69
C GLU A 176 -12.59 1.87 16.53
N LEU A 177 -11.28 1.64 16.32
CA LEU A 177 -10.73 0.30 16.21
C LEU A 177 -10.87 -0.50 17.53
N ILE A 178 -10.71 0.17 18.67
CA ILE A 178 -10.90 -0.40 20.02
C ILE A 178 -12.38 -0.73 20.30
N LYS A 179 -13.33 -0.18 19.54
CA LYS A 179 -14.75 -0.53 19.68
C LYS A 179 -15.16 -1.75 18.87
N ASP A 180 -14.30 -2.22 17.97
CA ASP A 180 -14.58 -3.42 17.18
C ASP A 180 -14.49 -4.69 18.06
N PRO A 181 -15.56 -5.48 18.18
CA PRO A 181 -15.57 -6.67 19.04
C PRO A 181 -14.54 -7.72 18.63
N PHE A 182 -14.24 -7.83 17.33
CA PHE A 182 -13.25 -8.77 16.79
C PHE A 182 -11.83 -8.31 17.08
N TYR A 183 -11.54 -7.01 16.97
CA TYR A 183 -10.26 -6.43 17.36
C TYR A 183 -10.00 -6.60 18.86
N MET A 184 -11.01 -6.31 19.70
CA MET A 184 -10.90 -6.49 21.15
C MET A 184 -10.69 -7.97 21.54
N ALA A 185 -11.41 -8.90 20.91
CA ALA A 185 -11.24 -10.32 21.15
C ALA A 185 -9.85 -10.81 20.72
N SER A 186 -9.41 -10.44 19.51
CA SER A 186 -8.10 -10.84 18.99
C SER A 186 -6.95 -10.27 19.81
N LEU A 187 -7.02 -8.99 20.20
CA LEU A 187 -6.02 -8.35 21.07
C LEU A 187 -5.94 -9.03 22.44
N SER A 188 -7.09 -9.42 23.01
CA SER A 188 -7.15 -10.14 24.29
C SER A 188 -6.49 -11.51 24.20
N VAL A 189 -6.77 -12.27 23.13
CA VAL A 189 -6.17 -13.59 22.90
C VAL A 189 -4.66 -13.48 22.66
N LEU A 190 -4.22 -12.54 21.83
CA LEU A 190 -2.79 -12.32 21.56
C LEU A 190 -2.02 -11.90 22.81
N SER A 191 -2.63 -11.06 23.66
CA SER A 191 -2.03 -10.65 24.93
C SER A 191 -1.86 -11.84 25.89
N LEU A 192 -2.87 -12.71 26.00
CA LEU A 192 -2.77 -13.92 26.82
C LEU A 192 -1.68 -14.87 26.30
N ILE A 193 -1.63 -15.10 24.99
CA ILE A 193 -0.58 -15.94 24.37
C ILE A 193 0.81 -15.37 24.65
N GLY A 194 0.99 -14.05 24.49
CA GLY A 194 2.26 -13.38 24.78
C GLY A 194 2.72 -13.59 26.22
N ILE A 195 1.80 -13.49 27.19
CA ILE A 195 2.09 -13.74 28.62
C ILE A 195 2.54 -15.20 28.83
N PHE A 196 1.84 -16.17 28.25
CA PHE A 196 2.23 -17.59 28.37
C PHE A 196 3.59 -17.88 27.74
N LEU A 197 3.92 -17.24 26.60
CA LEU A 197 5.24 -17.38 25.97
C LEU A 197 6.37 -16.83 26.84
N VAL A 198 6.14 -15.69 27.50
CA VAL A 198 7.10 -15.11 28.44
C VAL A 198 7.33 -16.06 29.63
N PHE A 199 6.26 -16.61 30.22
CA PHE A 199 6.39 -17.63 31.26
C PHE A 199 7.12 -18.88 30.77
N PHE A 200 6.87 -19.34 29.55
CA PHE A 200 7.56 -20.49 28.96
C PHE A 200 9.06 -20.23 28.79
N VAL A 201 9.45 -19.04 28.32
CA VAL A 201 10.87 -18.66 28.21
C VAL A 201 11.52 -18.58 29.59
N PHE A 202 10.87 -17.94 30.57
CA PHE A 202 11.39 -17.89 31.93
C PHE A 202 11.51 -19.29 32.53
N TYR A 203 10.49 -20.13 32.42
CA TYR A 203 10.52 -21.51 32.87
C TYR A 203 11.72 -22.27 32.26
N LYS A 204 11.90 -22.17 30.94
CA LYS A 204 12.99 -22.86 30.22
C LYS A 204 14.39 -22.29 30.52
N VAL A 205 14.51 -20.98 30.76
CA VAL A 205 15.78 -20.31 31.12
C VAL A 205 16.13 -20.56 32.60
N ILE A 206 15.12 -20.67 33.47
CA ILE A 206 15.26 -20.95 34.90
C ILE A 206 15.64 -22.42 35.15
N ASP A 207 15.20 -23.38 34.32
CA ASP A 207 15.67 -24.77 34.36
C ASP A 207 17.21 -24.91 34.19
N ILE A 208 17.87 -23.89 33.62
CA ILE A 208 19.33 -23.87 33.39
C ILE A 208 20.09 -23.19 34.54
N SER A 209 19.42 -22.48 35.45
CA SER A 209 20.06 -21.75 36.56
C SER A 209 19.34 -21.95 37.89
N PHE A 210 19.91 -22.82 38.72
CA PHE A 210 19.42 -23.26 40.03
C PHE A 210 19.24 -22.08 41.03
N VAL A 211 18.00 -21.64 41.27
CA VAL A 211 17.59 -20.72 42.36
C VAL A 211 16.22 -21.19 42.90
N PRO A 212 15.96 -21.19 44.22
CA PRO A 212 14.72 -21.73 44.80
C PRO A 212 13.48 -20.92 44.38
N CYS A 213 12.73 -21.51 43.44
CA CYS A 213 11.66 -20.91 42.62
C CYS A 213 10.42 -20.45 43.42
N GLU A 214 10.17 -21.00 44.60
CA GLU A 214 8.91 -20.82 45.31
C GLU A 214 8.72 -19.38 45.85
N LYS A 215 9.79 -18.74 46.35
CA LYS A 215 9.70 -17.40 46.96
C LYS A 215 9.62 -16.25 45.95
N PHE A 216 10.14 -16.42 44.74
CA PHE A 216 10.18 -15.36 43.73
C PHE A 216 8.84 -15.27 42.98
N MET A 217 8.26 -16.40 42.60
CA MET A 217 6.96 -16.47 41.91
C MET A 217 5.83 -15.93 42.79
N LEU A 218 5.79 -16.29 44.08
CA LEU A 218 4.79 -15.76 45.03
C LEU A 218 4.92 -14.24 45.22
N LYS A 219 6.14 -13.70 45.27
CA LYS A 219 6.35 -12.24 45.36
C LYS A 219 5.94 -11.51 44.09
N PHE A 220 6.21 -12.07 42.92
CA PHE A 220 5.88 -11.44 41.65
C PHE A 220 4.37 -11.46 41.38
N ILE A 221 3.70 -12.59 41.67
CA ILE A 221 2.24 -12.72 41.61
C ILE A 221 1.59 -11.79 42.63
N SER A 222 2.07 -11.76 43.88
CA SER A 222 1.57 -10.84 44.90
C SER A 222 1.74 -9.38 44.48
N TYR A 223 2.90 -8.99 43.91
CA TYR A 223 3.12 -7.62 43.43
C TYR A 223 2.18 -7.23 42.28
N ILE A 224 1.93 -8.12 41.32
CA ILE A 224 0.98 -7.85 40.23
C ILE A 224 -0.45 -7.75 40.75
N PHE A 225 -0.89 -8.68 41.62
CA PHE A 225 -2.23 -8.63 42.21
C PHE A 225 -2.44 -7.39 43.09
N LEU A 226 -1.44 -6.99 43.89
CA LEU A 226 -1.52 -5.80 44.72
C LEU A 226 -1.64 -4.53 43.86
N LYS A 227 -0.90 -4.45 42.76
CA LYS A 227 -0.97 -3.31 41.84
C LYS A 227 -2.30 -3.27 41.07
N PHE A 228 -2.85 -4.42 40.70
CA PHE A 228 -4.11 -4.51 39.95
C PHE A 228 -5.34 -4.19 40.82
N ILE A 229 -5.28 -4.45 42.14
CA ILE A 229 -6.35 -4.11 43.10
C ILE A 229 -6.32 -2.62 43.48
N ILE A 230 -5.14 -1.98 43.49
CA ILE A 230 -5.00 -0.57 43.90
C ILE A 230 -5.37 0.42 42.77
N THR A 231 -5.38 0.01 41.49
CA THR A 231 -5.83 0.85 40.35
C THR A 231 -7.31 0.68 39.97
N LYS A 232 -8.18 0.28 40.91
CA LYS A 232 -9.64 0.34 40.73
C LYS A 232 -10.28 1.24 41.78
#